data_AF-A0A9Q0YJ57-F1
#
_entry.id   AF-A0A9Q0YJ57-F1
#
_cell.length_a   1.000
_cell.length_b   1.000
_cell.length_c   1.000
_cell.angle_alpha   90.00
_cell.angle_beta   90.00
_cell.angle_gamma   90.00
#
_symmetry.space_group_name_H-M   'P 1'
#
loop_
_entity.id
_entity.type
_entity.pdbx_description
1 polymer ?
#
loop_
_entity_poly.entity_id
_entity_poly.type
_entity_poly.pdbx_seq_one_letter_code
_entity_poly.pdbx_strand_id
1 'polypeptide(L)'
;MAFQTCSVSPDGYRDEQCAATASEPHFDGMIYGWTRYFGSFLDFTDYCQNPCLRSDNMFWSRRPPGLNEDGTECWDYNVGDENVYLRCVRGFCLVRLLKSLHLYALNMP
;
A
#
# COMPACT_ATOMS: atom_id res chain seq x y z
N MET A 1 8.29 -13.20 -19.33
CA MET A 1 7.19 -12.21 -19.25
C MET A 1 7.79 -10.93 -18.72
N ALA A 2 7.76 -9.86 -19.50
CA ALA A 2 8.28 -8.55 -19.04
C ALA A 2 7.28 -7.95 -18.05
N PHE A 3 7.76 -7.43 -16.91
CA PHE A 3 6.94 -6.65 -16.01
C PHE A 3 6.65 -5.30 -16.69
N GLN A 4 5.38 -5.03 -16.98
CA GLN A 4 4.95 -3.75 -17.51
C GLN A 4 4.77 -2.77 -16.36
N THR A 5 5.44 -1.62 -16.44
CA THR A 5 5.26 -0.54 -15.47
C THR A 5 3.87 0.08 -15.65
N CYS A 6 3.17 0.31 -14.54
CA CYS A 6 1.96 1.13 -14.55
C CYS A 6 2.32 2.60 -14.79
N SER A 7 1.39 3.39 -15.35
CA SER A 7 1.55 4.84 -15.49
C SER A 7 1.47 5.58 -14.15
N VAL A 8 0.88 4.93 -13.14
CA VAL A 8 0.71 5.45 -11.78
C VAL A 8 1.87 4.97 -10.92
N SER A 9 2.45 5.87 -10.13
CA SER A 9 3.45 5.49 -9.13
C SER A 9 2.81 4.62 -8.04
N PRO A 10 3.58 3.80 -7.32
CA PRO A 10 3.05 3.00 -6.21
C PRO A 10 2.31 3.86 -5.15
N ASP A 11 2.85 5.03 -4.84
CA ASP A 11 2.20 6.02 -3.96
C ASP A 11 0.89 6.54 -4.55
N GLY A 12 0.86 6.83 -5.85
CA GLY A 12 -0.34 7.30 -6.54
C GLY A 12 -1.44 6.25 -6.56
N TYR A 13 -1.08 4.97 -6.67
CA TYR A 13 -2.06 3.89 -6.61
C TYR A 13 -2.72 3.79 -5.23
N ARG A 14 -2.01 4.16 -4.16
CA ARG A 14 -2.62 4.25 -2.82
C ARG A 14 -3.55 5.45 -2.68
N ASP A 15 -3.23 6.57 -3.32
CA ASP A 15 -4.16 7.70 -3.41
C ASP A 15 -5.46 7.32 -4.11
N GLU A 16 -5.37 6.56 -5.20
CA GLU A 16 -6.55 6.08 -5.93
C GLU A 16 -7.44 5.20 -5.05
N GLN A 17 -6.85 4.25 -4.31
CA GLN A 17 -7.58 3.40 -3.38
C GLN A 17 -8.29 4.22 -2.28
N CYS A 18 -7.61 5.22 -1.71
CA CYS A 18 -8.22 6.10 -0.71
C CYS A 18 -9.34 6.97 -1.31
N ALA A 19 -9.09 7.60 -2.46
CA ALA A 19 -10.02 8.47 -3.15
C ALA A 19 -11.29 7.74 -3.59
N ALA A 20 -11.18 6.45 -3.95
CA ALA A 20 -12.33 5.61 -4.29
C ALA A 20 -13.35 5.48 -3.15
N THR A 21 -12.96 5.75 -1.89
CA THR A 21 -13.83 5.69 -0.72
C THR A 21 -14.46 7.04 -0.37
N ALA A 22 -14.30 8.08 -1.20
CA ALA A 22 -14.80 9.42 -0.88
C ALA A 22 -16.32 9.47 -0.72
N SER A 23 -17.07 8.61 -1.42
CA SER A 23 -18.54 8.52 -1.27
C SER A 23 -18.99 7.83 0.02
N GLU A 24 -18.11 7.09 0.69
CA GLU A 24 -18.45 6.38 1.92
C GLU A 24 -18.48 7.37 3.10
N PRO A 25 -19.56 7.45 3.89
CA PRO A 25 -19.58 8.29 5.08
C PRO A 25 -18.50 7.88 6.10
N HIS A 26 -17.98 8.86 6.82
CA HIS A 26 -17.17 8.63 8.00
C HIS A 26 -18.07 8.33 9.22
N PHE A 27 -17.51 7.94 10.37
CA PHE A 27 -18.30 7.53 11.54
C PHE A 27 -19.18 8.65 12.11
N ASP A 28 -18.85 9.91 11.80
CA ASP A 28 -19.62 11.10 12.12
C ASP A 28 -20.74 11.40 11.11
N GLY A 29 -20.90 10.54 10.09
CA GLY A 29 -21.89 10.68 9.02
C GLY A 29 -21.47 11.62 7.89
N MET A 30 -20.28 12.22 7.95
CA MET A 30 -19.81 13.19 6.95
C MET A 30 -19.04 12.51 5.81
N ILE A 31 -19.11 13.10 4.62
CA ILE A 31 -18.33 12.70 3.44
C ILE A 31 -17.07 13.56 3.33
N TYR A 32 -15.95 12.92 3.06
CA TYR A 32 -14.65 13.58 2.94
C TYR A 32 -13.86 13.07 1.74
N GLY A 33 -12.95 13.91 1.24
CA GLY A 33 -11.87 13.47 0.36
C GLY A 33 -10.77 12.77 1.18
N TRP A 34 -10.12 11.79 0.55
CA TRP A 34 -9.08 10.98 1.18
C TRP A 34 -7.87 10.83 0.26
N THR A 35 -6.68 10.79 0.85
CA THR A 35 -5.38 10.56 0.21
C THR A 35 -4.58 9.56 1.05
N ARG A 36 -3.47 9.07 0.51
CA ARG A 36 -2.58 8.13 1.22
C ARG A 36 -2.14 8.71 2.57
N TYR A 37 -2.22 7.89 3.63
CA TYR A 37 -1.59 8.23 4.91
C TYR A 37 -0.22 7.54 5.04
N PHE A 38 0.78 8.29 5.46
CA PHE A 38 2.07 7.78 5.95
C PHE A 38 2.27 8.35 7.35
N GLY A 39 2.29 7.48 8.36
CA GLY A 39 2.47 7.88 9.75
C GLY A 39 3.65 7.15 10.36
N SER A 40 4.48 7.87 11.12
CA SER A 40 5.56 7.28 11.93
C SER A 40 5.05 6.37 13.05
N PHE A 41 3.76 6.43 13.34
CA PHE A 41 3.09 5.64 14.38
C PHE A 41 2.34 4.41 13.83
N LEU A 42 2.33 4.21 12.51
CA LEU A 42 1.77 2.99 11.94
C LEU A 42 2.79 1.87 12.08
N ASP A 43 2.36 0.78 12.70
CA ASP A 43 3.11 -0.46 12.62
C ASP A 43 3.19 -0.92 11.17
N PHE A 44 4.25 -1.65 10.85
CA PHE A 44 4.52 -2.23 9.52
C PHE A 44 3.28 -2.89 8.87
N THR A 45 2.49 -3.62 9.66
CA THR A 45 1.29 -4.31 9.15
C THR A 45 0.09 -3.38 8.92
N ASP A 46 0.04 -2.23 9.61
CA ASP A 46 -1.07 -1.29 9.50
C ASP A 46 -1.09 -0.55 8.17
N TYR A 47 0.05 -0.46 7.48
CA TYR A 47 0.10 0.08 6.12
C TYR A 47 -0.83 -0.62 5.15
N CYS A 48 -1.09 -1.91 5.35
CA CYS A 48 -1.96 -2.70 4.48
C CYS A 48 -3.42 -2.72 4.93
N GLN A 49 -3.76 -2.01 6.02
CA GLN A 49 -5.10 -1.90 6.59
C GLN A 49 -5.88 -0.68 6.06
N ASN A 50 -5.58 -0.27 4.83
CA ASN A 50 -6.11 0.91 4.13
C ASN A 50 -6.21 2.19 4.98
N PRO A 51 -5.10 2.66 5.58
CA PRO A 51 -5.09 3.93 6.29
C PRO A 51 -5.08 5.10 5.30
N CYS A 52 -6.08 5.96 5.40
CA CYS A 52 -6.22 7.15 4.56
C CYS A 52 -6.27 8.42 5.39
N LEU A 53 -5.62 9.46 4.89
CA LEU A 53 -5.60 10.78 5.48
C LEU A 53 -6.70 11.60 4.82
N ARG A 54 -7.49 12.33 5.61
CA ARG A 54 -8.45 13.28 5.06
C ARG A 54 -7.69 14.33 4.22
N SER A 55 -8.24 14.75 3.09
CA SER A 55 -7.53 15.61 2.13
C SER A 55 -7.05 16.96 2.70
N ASP A 56 -7.57 17.42 3.84
CA ASP A 56 -7.12 18.62 4.55
C ASP A 56 -6.12 18.33 5.70
N ASN A 57 -5.64 17.09 5.80
CA ASN A 57 -4.69 16.58 6.78
C ASN A 57 -5.15 16.63 8.25
N MET A 58 -6.43 16.83 8.54
CA MET A 58 -6.89 16.97 9.93
C MET A 58 -6.88 15.67 10.72
N PHE A 59 -7.21 14.54 10.09
CA PHE A 59 -7.16 13.22 10.71
C PHE A 59 -7.05 12.11 9.68
N TRP A 60 -6.63 10.94 10.14
CA TRP A 60 -6.62 9.73 9.34
C TRP A 60 -7.68 8.74 9.85
N SER A 61 -8.09 7.83 8.98
CA SER A 61 -9.03 6.75 9.32
C SER A 61 -8.75 5.54 8.43
N ARG A 62 -9.14 4.35 8.89
CA ARG A 62 -9.14 3.14 8.04
C ARG A 62 -10.39 3.18 7.17
N ARG A 63 -10.20 3.08 5.86
CA ARG A 63 -11.31 3.22 4.91
C ARG A 63 -11.72 1.86 4.34
N PRO A 64 -13.02 1.64 4.04
CA PRO A 64 -13.48 0.41 3.40
C PRO A 64 -12.65 0.06 2.15
N PRO A 65 -12.39 -1.23 1.87
CA PRO A 65 -12.82 -2.42 2.61
C PRO A 65 -12.02 -2.71 3.88
N GLY A 66 -11.13 -1.80 4.29
CA GLY A 66 -10.26 -1.95 5.46
C GLY A 66 -8.92 -2.61 5.14
N LEU A 67 -8.69 -2.99 3.88
CA LEU A 67 -7.45 -3.58 3.39
C LEU A 67 -7.07 -2.94 2.06
N ASN A 68 -5.78 -2.71 1.85
CA ASN A 68 -5.26 -2.37 0.52
C ASN A 68 -5.27 -3.60 -0.38
N GLU A 69 -5.37 -3.37 -1.69
CA GLU A 69 -5.27 -4.43 -2.69
C GLU A 69 -3.91 -5.11 -2.66
N ASP A 70 -3.89 -6.42 -2.91
CA ASP A 70 -2.66 -7.21 -2.96
C ASP A 70 -1.72 -6.65 -4.05
N GLY A 71 -0.46 -6.42 -3.69
CA GLY A 71 0.51 -5.76 -4.56
C GLY A 71 0.64 -4.25 -4.34
N THR A 72 -0.18 -3.63 -3.47
CA THR A 72 0.04 -2.25 -3.02
C THR A 72 1.38 -2.15 -2.29
N GLU A 73 2.16 -1.11 -2.55
CA GLU A 73 3.41 -0.87 -1.83
C GLU A 73 3.14 -0.47 -0.37
N CYS A 74 3.92 -1.06 0.52
CA CYS A 74 3.89 -0.76 1.95
C CYS A 74 5.31 -0.47 2.43
N TRP A 75 5.44 0.03 3.67
CA TRP A 75 6.71 0.56 4.15
C TRP A 75 7.10 -0.05 5.50
N ASP A 76 8.40 -0.30 5.69
CA ASP A 76 9.02 -0.67 6.96
C ASP A 76 10.27 0.19 7.15
N TYR A 77 10.26 1.06 8.17
CA TYR A 77 11.43 1.89 8.48
C TYR A 77 12.64 1.08 8.96
N ASN A 78 12.44 -0.19 9.34
CA ASN A 78 13.53 -1.08 9.75
C ASN A 78 14.17 -1.83 8.57
N VAL A 79 13.56 -1.77 7.38
CA VAL A 79 14.09 -2.40 6.16
C VAL A 79 14.70 -1.30 5.30
N GLY A 80 15.97 -0.99 5.57
CA GLY A 80 16.76 -0.01 4.81
C GLY A 80 17.51 -0.59 3.61
N ASP A 81 17.10 -1.75 3.09
CA ASP A 81 17.77 -2.41 1.96
C ASP A 81 17.09 -2.04 0.64
N GLU A 82 17.85 -1.39 -0.25
CA GLU A 82 17.42 -0.99 -1.60
C GLU A 82 17.03 -2.19 -2.49
N ASN A 83 17.38 -3.42 -2.10
CA ASN A 83 17.08 -4.65 -2.86
C ASN A 83 15.80 -5.37 -2.41
N VAL A 84 15.00 -4.73 -1.57
CA VAL A 84 13.76 -5.30 -1.04
C VAL A 84 12.58 -4.46 -1.49
N TYR A 85 11.56 -5.14 -2.02
CA TYR A 85 10.24 -4.53 -2.20
C TYR A 85 9.26 -5.08 -1.18
N LEU A 86 8.58 -4.17 -0.51
CA LEU A 86 7.53 -4.46 0.45
C LEU A 86 6.16 -4.33 -0.23
N ARG A 87 5.32 -5.36 -0.13
CA ARG A 87 4.01 -5.39 -0.79
C ARG A 87 2.94 -5.94 0.14
N CYS A 88 1.74 -5.37 0.06
CA CYS A 88 0.57 -5.89 0.74
C CYS A 88 0.17 -7.23 0.13
N VAL A 89 -0.04 -8.23 0.99
CA VAL A 89 -0.60 -9.53 0.64
C VAL A 89 -1.55 -9.94 1.76
N ARG A 90 -2.84 -10.04 1.45
CA ARG A 90 -3.91 -10.37 2.38
C ARG A 90 -3.91 -9.50 3.64
N GLY A 91 -3.65 -8.20 3.48
CA GLY A 91 -3.63 -7.24 4.60
C GLY A 91 -2.35 -7.23 5.44
N PHE A 92 -1.32 -7.98 5.04
CA PHE A 92 -0.01 -7.96 5.67
C PHE A 92 1.01 -7.33 4.73
N CYS A 93 1.87 -6.47 5.27
CA CYS A 93 3.04 -6.03 4.52
C CYS A 93 4.05 -7.19 4.53
N LEU A 94 4.51 -7.64 3.36
CA LEU A 94 5.46 -8.73 3.24
C LEU A 94 6.70 -8.31 2.45
N VAL A 95 7.86 -8.76 2.93
CA VAL A 95 9.16 -8.62 2.26
C VAL A 95 9.22 -9.57 1.07
N ARG A 96 9.40 -9.03 -0.14
CA ARG A 96 9.92 -9.81 -1.27
C ARG A 96 11.36 -9.41 -1.55
N LEU A 97 12.26 -10.37 -1.36
CA LEU A 97 13.65 -10.28 -1.81
C LEU A 97 13.68 -10.22 -3.34
N LEU A 98 14.44 -9.30 -3.91
CA LEU A 98 14.91 -9.39 -5.29
C LEU A 98 15.90 -10.55 -5.42
N LYS A 99 15.45 -11.79 -5.30
CA LYS A 99 16.23 -12.90 -5.86
C LYS A 99 16.21 -12.69 -7.37
N SER A 100 17.36 -12.29 -7.90
CA SER A 100 17.71 -12.20 -9.31
C SER A 100 16.66 -12.82 -10.23
N LEU A 101 16.04 -11.98 -11.06
CA LEU A 101 15.27 -12.37 -12.24
C LEU A 101 16.10 -13.15 -13.30
N HIS A 102 17.19 -13.80 -12.90
CA HIS A 102 18.16 -14.51 -13.74
C HIS A 102 18.50 -15.95 -13.28
N LEU A 103 17.99 -16.46 -12.15
CA LEU A 103 18.44 -17.76 -11.62
C LEU A 103 17.37 -18.85 -11.42
N TYR A 104 16.13 -18.63 -11.84
CA TYR A 104 15.11 -19.69 -11.90
C TYR A 104 14.86 -20.23 -13.33
N ALA A 105 15.78 -20.00 -14.27
CA ALA A 105 15.73 -20.58 -15.61
C ALA A 105 16.67 -21.78 -15.82
N LEU A 106 17.40 -22.23 -14.79
CA LEU A 106 18.44 -23.26 -14.96
C LEU A 106 18.27 -24.54 -14.13
N ASN A 107 17.21 -24.72 -13.35
CA ASN A 107 17.01 -26.00 -12.66
C ASN A 107 15.52 -26.32 -12.46
N MET A 108 14.86 -26.72 -13.54
CA MET A 108 13.81 -27.74 -13.43
C MET A 108 14.19 -28.87 -14.41
N PRO A 109 14.12 -30.14 -13.97
CA PRO A 109 14.47 -31.31 -14.78
C PRO A 109 13.58 -31.49 -16.01
#